data_AF-A0A7J4T655-F1
#
_entry.id   AF-A0A7J4T655-F1
#
_cell.length_a   1.000
_cell.length_b   1.000
_cell.length_c   1.000
_cell.angle_alpha   90.00
_cell.angle_beta   90.00
_cell.angle_gamma   90.00
#
_symmetry.space_group_name_H-M   'P 1'
#
loop_
_entity.id
_entity.type
_entity.pdbx_description
1 polymer ?
#
loop_
_entity_poly.entity_id
_entity_poly.type
_entity_poly.pdbx_seq_one_letter_code
_entity_poly.pdbx_strand_id
1 'polypeptide(L)'
;MDLMMMTHPLMDDHEHVLSNDCRKWITDHSVERIVLMNVKNRTNPVLNSELNELVPDSELEILELPMIGLQDQKTPSELNGLPWQILTQICRQIRPNRDTTIFLGRGAAIYDHVLWLTSQCYPGVKALHIDSCQPVLNTRNIRNHAPIEQTVLPAMLTSFLDDIKNKRIDVENYGYTDKERFMQLMNTTVLKGVAPALKEMVDEGGVEKYTYGTDVTYRLTPKALQDAVSTYFSQKPEKEADLPNLTIAFGRLPHIQSRQKDQVVEFDFFSYLTPLQPMDGLLVVLQRIDDSIPDSSIMTLEDALIKFEDSDFIGDLRHAHAVIDRRTKEYDIDVAQHLVAINPKPDPHFQMDLFLRLLAYCEEFEKLHGTRQWDIDLTMPLNKIRSAVSFFSYATHTPPTYVLKSRADSVIIPRRSLVLSLPNRMAKDAFEQQMNPHGNNKGDPNCLMGLYLWELENTNDEDEDIFAILDDNQSTAPSIGIEPKNLKKKLEEYGLQKGNSHVHRVLGRLVQARLVSQKGSGFYLTDLGRFVAEQIHNIRQFEVIE
;
A
#
# COMPACT_ATOMS: atom_id res chain seq x y z
N MET A 1 -8.45 21.58 11.56
CA MET A 1 -8.12 20.22 11.05
C MET A 1 -6.63 19.92 11.22
N ASP A 2 -6.23 18.65 11.27
CA ASP A 2 -4.83 18.23 11.36
C ASP A 2 -4.25 17.93 9.95
N LEU A 3 -2.96 18.24 9.76
CA LEU A 3 -2.20 18.00 8.53
C LEU A 3 -0.99 17.14 8.83
N MET A 4 -0.71 16.12 8.02
CA MET A 4 0.49 15.29 8.16
C MET A 4 1.23 15.12 6.83
N MET A 5 2.56 15.19 6.84
CA MET A 5 3.38 14.94 5.65
C MET A 5 4.82 14.55 6.01
N MET A 6 5.48 13.84 5.09
CA MET A 6 6.92 13.62 5.18
C MET A 6 7.69 14.90 4.86
N THR A 7 8.76 15.15 5.60
CA THR A 7 9.73 16.16 5.18
C THR A 7 10.51 15.66 3.98
N HIS A 8 10.78 16.58 3.06
CA HIS A 8 11.40 16.29 1.78
C HIS A 8 12.16 17.53 1.31
N PRO A 9 13.28 17.37 0.59
CA PRO A 9 14.08 18.51 0.14
C PRO A 9 13.35 19.33 -0.93
N LEU A 10 13.84 20.56 -1.14
CA LEU A 10 13.52 21.33 -2.33
C LEU A 10 13.95 20.52 -3.57
N MET A 11 13.08 20.40 -4.57
CA MET A 11 13.44 19.74 -5.82
C MET A 11 14.26 20.70 -6.68
N ASP A 12 15.22 20.16 -7.43
CA ASP A 12 15.97 20.93 -8.42
C ASP A 12 14.94 21.60 -9.37
N ASP A 13 15.12 22.90 -9.63
CA ASP A 13 14.24 23.76 -10.44
C ASP A 13 12.92 24.25 -9.81
N HIS A 14 12.70 24.03 -8.51
CA HIS A 14 11.56 24.61 -7.78
C HIS A 14 11.97 25.79 -6.89
N GLU A 15 11.16 26.86 -6.86
CA GLU A 15 11.33 27.99 -5.93
C GLU A 15 10.87 27.67 -4.50
N HIS A 16 9.97 26.70 -4.36
CA HIS A 16 9.29 26.35 -3.13
C HIS A 16 9.35 24.84 -2.89
N VAL A 17 9.42 24.44 -1.61
CA VAL A 17 9.39 23.03 -1.24
C VAL A 17 8.01 22.49 -1.56
N LEU A 18 6.91 23.19 -1.27
CA LEU A 18 5.56 22.72 -1.60
C LEU A 18 5.16 23.07 -3.05
N SER A 19 4.32 22.23 -3.68
CA SER A 19 3.74 22.58 -4.98
C SER A 19 2.74 23.74 -4.83
N ASN A 20 2.51 24.50 -5.90
CA ASN A 20 1.53 25.60 -5.89
C ASN A 20 0.13 25.12 -5.48
N ASP A 21 -0.28 23.94 -5.96
CA ASP A 21 -1.57 23.34 -5.59
C ASP A 21 -1.62 23.04 -4.08
N CYS A 22 -0.54 22.51 -3.50
CA CYS A 22 -0.45 22.24 -2.06
C CYS A 22 -0.47 23.51 -1.23
N ARG A 23 0.30 24.52 -1.63
CA ARG A 23 0.33 25.82 -0.94
C ARG A 23 -1.06 26.44 -0.91
N LYS A 24 -1.72 26.48 -2.08
CA LYS A 24 -3.10 26.97 -2.20
C LYS A 24 -4.06 26.15 -1.33
N TRP A 25 -3.96 24.83 -1.38
CA TRP A 25 -4.81 23.96 -0.56
C TRP A 25 -4.63 24.25 0.93
N ILE A 26 -3.39 24.39 1.41
CA ILE A 26 -3.09 24.69 2.82
C ILE A 26 -3.68 26.05 3.22
N THR A 27 -3.53 27.08 2.39
CA THR A 27 -4.06 28.43 2.69
C THR A 27 -5.60 28.49 2.65
N ASP A 28 -6.22 27.66 1.80
CA ASP A 28 -7.67 27.62 1.64
C ASP A 28 -8.38 26.82 2.76
N HIS A 29 -7.63 26.15 3.64
CA HIS A 29 -8.18 25.33 4.72
C HIS A 29 -7.70 25.77 6.12
N SER A 30 -8.56 25.59 7.12
CA SER A 30 -8.26 25.90 8.51
C SER A 30 -7.39 24.81 9.16
N VAL A 31 -6.09 24.84 8.89
CA VAL A 31 -5.08 23.95 9.49
C VAL A 31 -4.79 24.41 10.93
N GLU A 32 -5.00 23.53 11.90
CA GLU A 32 -4.75 23.82 13.33
C GLU A 32 -3.44 23.20 13.82
N ARG A 33 -3.07 22.03 13.28
CA ARG A 33 -1.89 21.27 13.66
C ARG A 33 -1.25 20.68 12.42
N ILE A 34 0.08 20.75 12.35
CA ILE A 34 0.89 20.13 11.32
C ILE A 34 1.86 19.16 11.98
N VAL A 35 1.81 17.89 11.59
CA VAL A 35 2.77 16.86 11.99
C VAL A 35 3.73 16.60 10.83
N LEU A 36 4.97 17.07 10.99
CA LEU A 36 6.05 16.81 10.04
C LEU A 36 6.84 15.58 10.45
N MET A 37 6.89 14.61 9.55
CA MET A 37 7.64 13.38 9.76
C MET A 37 9.04 13.50 9.18
N ASN A 38 10.02 13.61 10.07
CA ASN A 38 11.44 13.61 9.73
C ASN A 38 11.98 12.19 9.81
N VAL A 39 12.81 11.81 8.85
CA VAL A 39 13.65 10.61 9.01
C VAL A 39 14.85 11.03 9.83
N LYS A 40 15.16 10.29 10.91
CA LYS A 40 16.29 10.56 11.80
C LYS A 40 17.55 10.93 11.01
N ASN A 41 18.23 12.01 11.43
CA ASN A 41 19.40 12.61 10.76
C ASN A 41 19.12 13.29 9.41
N ARG A 42 17.85 13.52 9.05
CA ARG A 42 17.44 14.31 7.89
C ARG A 42 16.43 15.37 8.34
N THR A 43 16.89 16.60 8.47
CA THR A 43 16.03 17.75 8.73
C THR A 43 15.92 18.62 7.49
N ASN A 44 14.74 19.19 7.24
CA ASN A 44 14.58 20.23 6.23
C ASN A 44 14.02 21.51 6.85
N PRO A 45 14.87 22.47 7.26
CA PRO A 45 14.42 23.72 7.85
C PRO A 45 13.64 24.60 6.86
N VAL A 46 13.86 24.45 5.55
CA VAL A 46 13.19 25.27 4.52
C VAL A 46 11.69 24.99 4.49
N LEU A 47 11.28 23.72 4.58
CA LEU A 47 9.87 23.35 4.63
C LEU A 47 9.17 23.91 5.88
N ASN A 48 9.86 23.89 7.03
CA ASN A 48 9.31 24.44 8.27
C ASN A 48 9.07 25.94 8.15
N SER A 49 10.02 26.67 7.56
CA SER A 49 9.86 28.11 7.29
C SER A 49 8.69 28.37 6.34
N GLU A 50 8.60 27.62 5.24
CA GLU A 50 7.51 27.77 4.27
C GLU A 50 6.13 27.52 4.89
N LEU A 51 5.99 26.50 5.75
CA LEU A 51 4.72 26.22 6.44
C LEU A 51 4.35 27.29 7.46
N ASN A 52 5.32 27.80 8.23
CA ASN A 52 5.09 28.90 9.17
C ASN A 52 4.66 30.20 8.46
N GLU A 53 5.08 30.41 7.22
CA GLU A 53 4.62 31.54 6.40
C GLU A 53 3.18 31.34 5.90
N LEU A 54 2.82 30.11 5.51
CA LEU A 54 1.48 29.81 4.97
C LEU A 54 0.40 29.77 6.04
N VAL A 55 0.71 29.22 7.22
CA VAL A 55 -0.23 29.02 8.33
C VAL A 55 0.45 29.31 9.69
N PRO A 56 0.71 30.59 10.01
CA PRO A 56 1.50 30.99 11.18
C PRO A 56 0.87 30.63 12.53
N ASP A 57 -0.45 30.44 12.57
CA ASP A 57 -1.19 30.12 13.78
C ASP A 57 -1.30 28.61 14.05
N SER A 58 -0.81 27.75 13.13
CA SER A 58 -0.85 26.29 13.30
C SER A 58 0.21 25.79 14.29
N GLU A 59 -0.15 24.80 15.11
CA GLU A 59 0.80 24.06 15.93
C GLU A 59 1.68 23.16 15.06
N LEU A 60 2.99 23.45 14.99
CA LEU A 60 3.95 22.62 14.27
C LEU A 60 4.60 21.59 15.19
N GLU A 61 4.36 20.31 14.92
CA GLU A 61 4.95 19.17 15.61
C GLU A 61 5.88 18.40 14.68
N ILE A 62 7.05 18.00 15.20
CA ILE A 62 8.01 17.18 14.46
C ILE A 62 8.01 15.78 15.06
N LEU A 63 7.64 14.79 14.26
CA LEU A 63 7.77 13.39 14.57
C LEU A 63 9.05 12.84 13.92
N GLU A 64 10.03 12.46 14.75
CA GLU A 64 11.24 11.79 14.28
C GLU A 64 10.98 10.29 14.09
N LEU A 65 11.04 9.82 12.84
CA LEU A 65 10.88 8.43 12.45
C LEU A 65 12.26 7.75 12.32
N PRO A 66 12.36 6.45 12.66
CA PRO A 66 13.60 5.71 12.46
C PRO A 66 14.00 5.66 10.99
N MET A 67 15.30 5.77 10.73
CA MET A 67 15.86 5.56 9.40
C MET A 67 15.86 4.08 9.07
N ILE A 68 15.22 3.72 7.96
CA ILE A 68 15.26 2.36 7.43
C ILE A 68 16.57 2.19 6.65
N GLY A 69 17.48 1.39 7.19
CA GLY A 69 18.77 1.14 6.58
C GLY A 69 19.69 0.28 7.46
N LEU A 70 20.85 -0.09 6.89
CA LEU A 70 21.82 -1.00 7.49
C LEU A 70 22.80 -0.33 8.46
N GLN A 71 22.64 0.97 8.75
CA GLN A 71 23.59 1.74 9.57
C GLN A 71 23.37 1.48 11.07
N ASP A 72 22.13 1.60 11.53
CA ASP A 72 21.79 1.49 12.96
C ASP A 72 21.31 0.07 13.34
N GLN A 73 20.99 -0.77 12.35
CA GLN A 73 20.30 -2.05 12.54
C GLN A 73 21.28 -3.20 12.36
N LYS A 74 21.35 -4.09 13.35
CA LYS A 74 22.36 -5.15 13.45
C LYS A 74 21.81 -6.53 13.14
N THR A 75 20.49 -6.72 13.19
CA THR A 75 19.85 -8.03 12.94
C THR A 75 18.73 -7.98 11.89
N PRO A 76 18.44 -9.10 11.19
CA PRO A 76 17.28 -9.21 10.31
C PRO A 76 15.93 -9.01 11.01
N SER A 77 15.82 -9.40 12.29
CA SER A 77 14.59 -9.25 13.06
C SER A 77 14.28 -7.79 13.35
N GLU A 78 15.30 -7.00 13.75
CA GLU A 78 15.17 -5.55 13.91
C GLU A 78 14.69 -4.87 12.62
N LEU A 79 15.29 -5.23 11.48
CA LEU A 79 14.92 -4.69 10.16
C LEU A 79 13.47 -4.99 9.78
N ASN A 80 13.00 -6.21 10.03
CA ASN A 80 11.62 -6.62 9.70
C ASN A 80 10.57 -5.99 10.61
N GLY A 81 10.92 -5.61 11.85
CA GLY A 81 10.01 -4.93 12.78
C GLY A 81 9.83 -3.43 12.49
N LEU A 82 10.80 -2.78 11.82
CA LEU A 82 10.78 -1.33 11.58
C LEU A 82 9.51 -0.81 10.88
N PRO A 83 9.00 -1.42 9.80
CA PRO A 83 7.80 -0.94 9.13
C PRO A 83 6.59 -0.88 10.07
N TRP A 84 6.46 -1.86 10.97
CA TRP A 84 5.40 -1.90 11.98
C TRP A 84 5.58 -0.84 13.06
N GLN A 85 6.82 -0.61 13.51
CA GLN A 85 7.13 0.46 14.46
C GLN A 85 6.80 1.83 13.88
N ILE A 86 7.14 2.07 12.61
CA ILE A 86 6.84 3.33 11.91
C ILE A 86 5.33 3.51 11.77
N LEU A 87 4.61 2.48 11.32
CA LEU A 87 3.14 2.52 11.24
C LEU A 87 2.53 2.90 12.59
N THR A 88 3.01 2.26 13.65
CA THR A 88 2.55 2.47 15.02
C THR A 88 2.82 3.91 15.47
N GLN A 89 4.02 4.45 15.26
CA GLN A 89 4.37 5.83 15.60
C GLN A 89 3.55 6.87 14.82
N ILE A 90 3.29 6.64 13.53
CA ILE A 90 2.48 7.54 12.71
C ILE A 90 1.02 7.50 13.18
N CYS A 91 0.47 6.31 13.44
CA CYS A 91 -0.91 6.15 13.91
C CYS A 91 -1.16 6.78 15.28
N ARG A 92 -0.16 6.82 16.19
CA ARG A 92 -0.24 7.57 17.47
C ARG A 92 -0.58 9.05 17.29
N GLN A 93 -0.22 9.63 16.15
CA GLN A 93 -0.44 11.05 15.88
C GLN A 93 -1.86 11.37 15.42
N ILE A 94 -2.63 10.36 15.02
CA ILE A 94 -4.01 10.50 14.58
C ILE A 94 -4.90 10.72 15.80
N ARG A 95 -5.57 11.88 15.84
CA ARG A 95 -6.60 12.19 16.83
C ARG A 95 -7.95 11.72 16.28
N PRO A 96 -8.63 10.71 16.86
CA PRO A 96 -9.83 10.10 16.28
C PRO A 96 -10.98 11.08 16.02
N ASN A 97 -11.10 12.11 16.85
CA ASN A 97 -12.17 13.11 16.79
C ASN A 97 -11.85 14.30 15.87
N ARG A 98 -10.74 14.26 15.12
CA ARG A 98 -10.33 15.33 14.21
C ARG A 98 -10.22 14.87 12.77
N ASP A 99 -10.71 15.72 11.88
CA ASP A 99 -10.40 15.60 10.46
C ASP A 99 -8.89 15.76 10.27
N THR A 100 -8.28 14.76 9.65
CA THR A 100 -6.86 14.74 9.33
C THR A 100 -6.67 14.61 7.83
N THR A 101 -5.74 15.37 7.25
CA THR A 101 -5.31 15.17 5.87
C THR A 101 -3.84 14.76 5.83
N ILE A 102 -3.54 13.68 5.11
CA ILE A 102 -2.19 13.18 4.88
C ILE A 102 -1.79 13.50 3.44
N PHE A 103 -0.65 14.18 3.27
CA PHE A 103 -0.04 14.36 1.96
C PHE A 103 1.00 13.28 1.67
N LEU A 104 0.89 12.67 0.49
CA LEU A 104 1.74 11.59 -0.01
C LEU A 104 2.55 12.03 -1.24
N GLY A 105 3.60 11.28 -1.59
CA GLY A 105 4.25 11.39 -2.89
C GLY A 105 5.56 12.17 -2.89
N ARG A 106 6.14 12.44 -1.72
CA ARG A 106 7.50 13.01 -1.62
C ARG A 106 8.37 12.37 -0.54
N GLY A 107 7.85 11.41 0.21
CA GLY A 107 8.65 10.57 1.10
C GLY A 107 9.48 9.53 0.34
N ALA A 108 10.19 8.64 1.06
CA ALA A 108 10.62 7.39 0.45
C ALA A 108 9.41 6.44 0.31
N ALA A 109 9.46 5.49 -0.63
CA ALA A 109 8.29 4.68 -0.98
C ALA A 109 7.70 3.89 0.20
N ILE A 110 8.54 3.40 1.11
CA ILE A 110 8.12 2.72 2.33
C ILE A 110 7.35 3.64 3.30
N TYR A 111 7.80 4.88 3.51
CA TYR A 111 7.08 5.83 4.36
C TYR A 111 5.78 6.30 3.70
N ASP A 112 5.79 6.54 2.39
CA ASP A 112 4.56 6.86 1.63
C ASP A 112 3.54 5.71 1.73
N HIS A 113 3.99 4.45 1.65
CA HIS A 113 3.12 3.28 1.81
C HIS A 113 2.51 3.20 3.20
N VAL A 114 3.32 3.36 4.24
CA VAL A 114 2.84 3.32 5.62
C VAL A 114 1.87 4.47 5.90
N LEU A 115 2.15 5.68 5.42
CA LEU A 115 1.23 6.82 5.52
C LEU A 115 -0.08 6.59 4.77
N TRP A 116 0.00 6.02 3.57
CA TRP A 116 -1.17 5.60 2.82
C TRP A 116 -1.98 4.58 3.62
N LEU A 117 -1.35 3.58 4.24
CA LEU A 117 -2.01 2.57 5.07
C LEU A 117 -2.63 3.19 6.33
N THR A 118 -1.95 4.12 7.01
CA THR A 118 -2.54 4.88 8.13
C THR A 118 -3.83 5.57 7.70
N SER A 119 -3.85 6.21 6.53
CA SER A 119 -5.09 6.78 6.00
C SER A 119 -6.14 5.73 5.65
N GLN A 120 -5.83 4.44 5.57
CA GLN A 120 -6.87 3.41 5.41
C GLN A 120 -7.47 2.97 6.75
N CYS A 121 -6.73 3.07 7.86
CA CYS A 121 -7.13 2.56 9.17
C CYS A 121 -8.15 3.42 9.92
N TYR A 122 -8.24 4.73 9.64
CA TYR A 122 -9.05 5.67 10.44
C TYR A 122 -10.07 6.40 9.58
N PRO A 123 -11.39 6.30 9.78
CA PRO A 123 -12.38 6.90 8.88
C PRO A 123 -12.23 8.42 8.59
N GLY A 124 -11.72 9.21 9.55
CA GLY A 124 -11.56 10.66 9.45
C GLY A 124 -10.31 11.18 8.69
N VAL A 125 -9.46 10.30 8.15
CA VAL A 125 -8.09 10.68 7.70
C VAL A 125 -7.91 10.74 6.17
N LYS A 126 -8.21 11.83 5.46
CA LYS A 126 -8.10 11.84 3.99
C LYS A 126 -6.64 11.75 3.53
N ALA A 127 -6.40 11.17 2.36
CA ALA A 127 -5.08 11.16 1.73
C ALA A 127 -5.12 11.84 0.35
N LEU A 128 -4.20 12.78 0.14
CA LEU A 128 -4.04 13.52 -1.10
C LEU A 128 -2.59 13.36 -1.60
N HIS A 129 -2.40 13.41 -2.91
CA HIS A 129 -1.05 13.52 -3.46
C HIS A 129 -0.57 14.98 -3.35
N ILE A 130 0.63 15.20 -2.81
CA ILE A 130 1.13 16.54 -2.49
C ILE A 130 1.25 17.43 -3.73
N ASP A 131 1.69 16.89 -4.86
CA ASP A 131 1.89 17.72 -6.06
C ASP A 131 0.60 18.26 -6.68
N SER A 132 -0.50 17.50 -6.65
CA SER A 132 -1.75 17.83 -7.36
C SER A 132 -2.92 18.14 -6.44
N CYS A 133 -2.78 17.85 -5.14
CA CYS A 133 -3.85 17.83 -4.15
C CYS A 133 -5.08 17.00 -4.56
N GLN A 134 -4.90 16.07 -5.50
CA GLN A 134 -5.96 15.14 -5.90
C GLN A 134 -6.03 13.99 -4.90
N PRO A 135 -7.23 13.43 -4.67
CA PRO A 135 -7.37 12.24 -3.85
C PRO A 135 -6.59 11.07 -4.44
N VAL A 136 -6.01 10.26 -3.58
CA VAL A 136 -5.43 8.97 -3.99
C VAL A 136 -6.51 7.89 -3.97
N LEU A 137 -6.27 6.79 -4.69
CA LEU A 137 -7.10 5.59 -4.53
C LEU A 137 -7.09 5.16 -3.06
N ASN A 138 -8.28 4.94 -2.53
CA ASN A 138 -8.49 4.57 -1.14
C ASN A 138 -9.45 3.39 -1.04
N THR A 139 -9.43 2.76 0.13
CA THR A 139 -10.15 1.53 0.42
C THR A 139 -11.38 1.79 1.29
N ARG A 140 -11.74 3.07 1.44
CA ARG A 140 -12.85 3.51 2.29
C ARG A 140 -14.16 3.38 1.53
N ASN A 141 -15.24 3.20 2.28
CA ASN A 141 -16.60 3.09 1.76
C ASN A 141 -16.90 1.78 1.02
N ILE A 142 -16.28 0.65 1.42
CA ILE A 142 -16.79 -0.65 0.97
C ILE A 142 -18.21 -0.78 1.47
N ARG A 143 -19.17 -0.71 0.55
CA ARG A 143 -20.59 -0.80 0.89
C ARG A 143 -20.96 -2.25 1.16
N ASN A 144 -22.01 -2.42 1.96
CA ASN A 144 -22.69 -3.70 2.02
C ASN A 144 -23.44 -3.90 0.71
N HIS A 145 -22.86 -4.69 -0.18
CA HIS A 145 -23.40 -4.86 -1.53
C HIS A 145 -24.68 -5.70 -1.54
N ALA A 146 -25.69 -5.20 -2.24
CA ALA A 146 -26.88 -5.99 -2.56
C ALA A 146 -26.48 -7.23 -3.40
N PRO A 147 -27.23 -8.34 -3.35
CA PRO A 147 -26.86 -9.56 -4.09
C PRO A 147 -26.64 -9.34 -5.60
N ILE A 148 -27.36 -8.38 -6.20
CA ILE A 148 -27.19 -8.04 -7.62
C ILE A 148 -25.90 -7.26 -7.87
N GLU A 149 -25.49 -6.36 -6.97
CA GLU A 149 -24.22 -5.61 -7.07
C GLU A 149 -23.03 -6.57 -7.00
N GLN A 150 -23.17 -7.67 -6.25
CA GLN A 150 -22.16 -8.71 -6.19
C GLN A 150 -21.86 -9.33 -7.56
N THR A 151 -22.78 -9.23 -8.54
CA THR A 151 -22.53 -9.72 -9.91
C THR A 151 -22.26 -8.60 -10.91
N VAL A 152 -22.88 -7.43 -10.73
CA VAL A 152 -22.74 -6.28 -11.64
C VAL A 152 -21.34 -5.65 -11.54
N LEU A 153 -20.81 -5.44 -10.34
CA LEU A 153 -19.51 -4.75 -10.20
C LEU A 153 -18.33 -5.57 -10.75
N PRO A 154 -18.24 -6.90 -10.50
CA PRO A 154 -17.25 -7.75 -11.15
C PRO A 154 -17.38 -7.74 -12.68
N ALA A 155 -18.58 -7.70 -13.23
CA ALA A 155 -18.80 -7.61 -14.67
C ALA A 155 -18.27 -6.28 -15.23
N MET A 156 -18.52 -5.15 -14.55
CA MET A 156 -17.96 -3.85 -14.97
C MET A 156 -16.43 -3.83 -14.89
N LEU A 157 -15.82 -4.44 -13.86
CA LEU A 157 -14.37 -4.57 -13.79
C LEU A 157 -13.83 -5.45 -14.94
N THR A 158 -14.46 -6.60 -15.17
CA THR A 158 -14.09 -7.53 -16.24
C THR A 158 -14.18 -6.87 -17.62
N SER A 159 -15.16 -5.99 -17.83
CA SER A 159 -15.29 -5.17 -19.03
C SER A 159 -14.03 -4.33 -19.31
N PHE A 160 -13.47 -3.66 -18.30
CA PHE A 160 -12.18 -2.97 -18.43
C PHE A 160 -11.04 -3.93 -18.76
N LEU A 161 -10.94 -5.04 -18.04
CA LEU A 161 -9.87 -6.01 -18.23
C LEU A 161 -9.90 -6.61 -19.64
N ASP A 162 -11.09 -6.96 -20.14
CA ASP A 162 -11.26 -7.50 -21.49
C ASP A 162 -10.90 -6.47 -22.56
N ASP A 163 -11.23 -5.19 -22.38
CA ASP A 163 -10.83 -4.13 -23.33
C ASP A 163 -9.31 -3.98 -23.39
N ILE A 164 -8.62 -4.05 -22.24
CA ILE A 164 -7.15 -3.99 -22.15
C ILE A 164 -6.51 -5.22 -22.82
N LYS A 165 -6.93 -6.43 -22.42
CA LYS A 165 -6.38 -7.70 -22.91
C LYS A 165 -6.57 -7.86 -24.42
N ASN A 166 -7.73 -7.45 -24.94
CA ASN A 166 -8.04 -7.52 -26.36
C ASN A 166 -7.48 -6.35 -27.18
N LYS A 167 -6.68 -5.46 -26.58
CA LYS A 167 -6.08 -4.28 -27.23
C LYS A 167 -7.11 -3.46 -28.02
N ARG A 168 -8.26 -3.19 -27.39
CA ARG A 168 -9.34 -2.43 -28.04
C ARG A 168 -8.82 -1.07 -28.52
N ILE A 169 -9.15 -0.69 -29.75
CA ILE A 169 -8.55 0.47 -30.43
C ILE A 169 -9.12 1.80 -29.89
N ASP A 170 -10.41 1.83 -29.56
CA ASP A 170 -11.09 3.00 -29.01
C ASP A 170 -10.90 3.11 -27.49
N VAL A 171 -9.70 3.56 -27.10
CA VAL A 171 -9.25 3.68 -25.70
C VAL A 171 -10.18 4.58 -24.86
N GLU A 172 -10.81 5.58 -25.47
CA GLU A 172 -11.78 6.47 -24.81
C GLU A 172 -13.00 5.70 -24.26
N ASN A 173 -13.35 4.57 -24.87
CA ASN A 173 -14.52 3.76 -24.50
C ASN A 173 -14.19 2.56 -23.61
N TYR A 174 -12.98 2.48 -23.06
CA TYR A 174 -12.59 1.36 -22.20
C TYR A 174 -13.49 1.24 -20.98
N GLY A 175 -13.99 0.03 -20.76
CA GLY A 175 -14.79 -0.35 -19.59
C GLY A 175 -16.25 0.09 -19.63
N TYR A 176 -16.71 0.75 -20.69
CA TYR A 176 -18.14 0.94 -20.88
C TYR A 176 -18.82 -0.42 -21.09
N THR A 177 -19.87 -0.63 -20.31
CA THR A 177 -20.66 -1.86 -20.29
C THR A 177 -22.11 -1.51 -20.62
N ASP A 178 -22.57 -2.00 -21.76
CA ASP A 178 -23.96 -1.90 -22.19
C ASP A 178 -24.76 -3.13 -21.74
N LYS A 179 -26.04 -3.16 -22.15
CA LYS A 179 -26.96 -4.27 -21.86
C LYS A 179 -26.43 -5.62 -22.38
N GLU A 180 -25.89 -5.68 -23.58
CA GLU A 180 -25.45 -6.95 -24.18
C GLU A 180 -24.21 -7.47 -23.47
N ARG A 181 -23.26 -6.59 -23.20
CA ARG A 181 -22.03 -6.90 -22.48
C ARG A 181 -22.31 -7.35 -21.04
N PHE A 182 -23.24 -6.71 -20.34
CA PHE A 182 -23.67 -7.18 -19.01
C PHE A 182 -24.28 -8.58 -19.05
N MET A 183 -25.16 -8.87 -20.02
CA MET A 183 -25.75 -10.21 -20.18
C MET A 183 -24.68 -11.28 -20.39
N GLN A 184 -23.68 -10.99 -21.23
CA GLN A 184 -22.55 -11.88 -21.48
C GLN A 184 -21.70 -12.09 -20.23
N LEU A 185 -21.24 -11.02 -19.58
CA LEU A 185 -20.31 -11.09 -18.45
C LEU A 185 -20.95 -11.67 -17.18
N MET A 186 -22.23 -11.40 -16.95
CA MET A 186 -22.98 -11.96 -15.82
C MET A 186 -23.57 -13.36 -16.12
N ASN A 187 -23.36 -13.88 -17.34
CA ASN A 187 -23.94 -15.14 -17.80
C ASN A 187 -25.47 -15.24 -17.57
N THR A 188 -26.20 -14.19 -17.97
CA THR A 188 -27.66 -14.07 -17.79
C THR A 188 -28.35 -13.68 -19.09
N THR A 189 -29.59 -14.13 -19.26
CA THR A 189 -30.45 -13.76 -20.40
C THR A 189 -31.36 -12.58 -20.09
N VAL A 190 -31.39 -12.09 -18.85
CA VAL A 190 -32.28 -11.01 -18.39
C VAL A 190 -31.56 -10.08 -17.40
N LEU A 191 -31.58 -8.77 -17.67
CA LEU A 191 -30.99 -7.72 -16.81
C LEU A 191 -32.03 -6.99 -15.96
N LYS A 192 -32.76 -7.74 -15.13
CA LYS A 192 -33.62 -7.12 -14.11
C LYS A 192 -32.76 -6.71 -12.92
N GLY A 193 -32.87 -5.44 -12.51
CA GLY A 193 -32.25 -4.96 -11.26
C GLY A 193 -30.92 -4.23 -11.41
N VAL A 194 -30.29 -4.18 -12.59
CA VAL A 194 -29.01 -3.46 -12.78
C VAL A 194 -29.15 -1.96 -12.54
N ALA A 195 -30.10 -1.31 -13.20
CA ALA A 195 -30.32 0.13 -13.04
C ALA A 195 -30.62 0.56 -11.59
N PRO A 196 -31.54 -0.11 -10.84
CA PRO A 196 -31.74 0.25 -9.44
C PRO A 196 -30.56 -0.10 -8.53
N ALA A 197 -29.81 -1.16 -8.83
CA ALA A 197 -28.59 -1.52 -8.08
C ALA A 197 -27.48 -0.47 -8.22
N LEU A 198 -27.27 0.03 -9.44
CA LEU A 198 -26.25 1.04 -9.69
C LEU A 198 -26.68 2.46 -9.31
N LYS A 199 -27.95 2.67 -8.93
CA LYS A 199 -28.49 4.02 -8.74
C LYS A 199 -27.69 4.82 -7.72
N GLU A 200 -27.44 4.26 -6.54
CA GLU A 200 -26.67 4.94 -5.50
C GLU A 200 -25.24 5.26 -5.97
N MET A 201 -24.59 4.31 -6.66
CA MET A 201 -23.24 4.52 -7.19
C MET A 201 -23.20 5.59 -8.28
N VAL A 202 -24.25 5.71 -9.09
CA VAL A 202 -24.38 6.77 -10.10
C VAL A 202 -24.59 8.11 -9.41
N ASP A 203 -25.50 8.19 -8.43
CA ASP A 203 -25.82 9.41 -7.69
C ASP A 203 -24.59 9.94 -6.93
N GLU A 204 -23.73 9.06 -6.46
CA GLU A 204 -22.47 9.40 -5.77
C GLU A 204 -21.27 9.60 -6.71
N GLY A 205 -21.40 9.38 -8.02
CA GLY A 205 -20.31 9.49 -8.99
C GLY A 205 -19.28 8.35 -8.95
N GLY A 206 -19.63 7.21 -8.33
CA GLY A 206 -18.88 5.96 -8.42
C GLY A 206 -19.04 5.24 -9.77
N VAL A 207 -20.17 5.47 -10.45
CA VAL A 207 -20.45 4.93 -11.78
C VAL A 207 -20.91 6.05 -12.71
N GLU A 208 -20.25 6.17 -13.85
CA GLU A 208 -20.74 7.00 -14.95
C GLU A 208 -21.88 6.27 -15.66
N LYS A 209 -22.93 7.03 -16.00
CA LYS A 209 -24.06 6.56 -16.79
C LYS A 209 -24.23 7.45 -18.01
N TYR A 210 -24.13 6.87 -19.20
CA TYR A 210 -24.42 7.56 -20.45
C TYR A 210 -25.69 6.98 -21.08
N THR A 211 -26.58 7.86 -21.57
CA THR A 211 -27.86 7.47 -22.20
C THR A 211 -27.92 8.02 -23.61
N TYR A 212 -28.12 7.16 -24.60
CA TYR A 212 -28.31 7.52 -26.00
C TYR A 212 -29.58 6.87 -26.54
N GLY A 213 -30.64 7.65 -26.74
CA GLY A 213 -31.95 7.12 -27.09
C GLY A 213 -32.50 6.20 -26.00
N THR A 214 -32.73 4.93 -26.33
CA THR A 214 -33.16 3.89 -25.38
C THR A 214 -32.00 3.14 -24.73
N ASP A 215 -30.78 3.36 -25.20
CA ASP A 215 -29.61 2.60 -24.78
C ASP A 215 -28.92 3.30 -23.61
N VAL A 216 -28.44 2.50 -22.66
CA VAL A 216 -27.76 2.96 -21.47
C VAL A 216 -26.47 2.17 -21.32
N THR A 217 -25.37 2.90 -21.12
CA THR A 217 -24.06 2.33 -20.83
C THR A 217 -23.55 2.83 -19.49
N TYR A 218 -22.79 1.98 -18.81
CA TYR A 218 -22.24 2.27 -17.49
C TYR A 218 -20.73 2.04 -17.48
N ARG A 219 -20.00 2.85 -16.71
CA ARG A 219 -18.55 2.72 -16.54
C ARG A 219 -18.16 2.98 -15.09
N LEU A 220 -17.28 2.15 -14.53
CA LEU A 220 -16.73 2.39 -13.19
C LEU A 220 -15.84 3.62 -13.20
N THR A 221 -15.96 4.45 -12.17
CA THR A 221 -15.01 5.52 -11.90
C THR A 221 -14.00 5.07 -10.83
N PRO A 222 -12.88 5.82 -10.65
CA PRO A 222 -11.92 5.51 -9.59
C PRO A 222 -12.56 5.44 -8.18
N LYS A 223 -13.68 6.13 -7.96
CA LYS A 223 -14.37 6.18 -6.67
C LYS A 223 -15.01 4.85 -6.28
N ALA A 224 -15.51 4.06 -7.24
CA ALA A 224 -16.10 2.73 -6.98
C ALA A 224 -15.14 1.56 -7.28
N LEU A 225 -13.87 1.83 -7.58
CA LEU A 225 -12.91 0.79 -7.94
C LEU A 225 -12.73 -0.24 -6.82
N GLN A 226 -12.63 0.20 -5.55
CA GLN A 226 -12.48 -0.72 -4.43
C GLN A 226 -13.69 -1.64 -4.25
N ASP A 227 -14.92 -1.12 -4.38
CA ASP A 227 -16.16 -1.91 -4.30
C ASP A 227 -16.15 -3.04 -5.36
N ALA A 228 -15.77 -2.69 -6.59
CA ALA A 228 -15.70 -3.64 -7.69
C ALA A 228 -14.60 -4.69 -7.50
N VAL A 229 -13.41 -4.26 -7.08
CA VAL A 229 -12.26 -5.15 -6.85
C VAL A 229 -12.51 -6.10 -5.66
N SER A 230 -13.02 -5.58 -4.55
CA SER A 230 -13.35 -6.40 -3.37
C SER A 230 -14.33 -7.50 -3.73
N THR A 231 -15.40 -7.15 -4.45
CA THR A 231 -16.40 -8.11 -4.91
C THR A 231 -15.78 -9.10 -5.91
N TYR A 232 -14.97 -8.63 -6.85
CA TYR A 232 -14.29 -9.47 -7.85
C TYR A 232 -13.41 -10.55 -7.21
N PHE A 233 -12.57 -10.16 -6.24
CA PHE A 233 -11.67 -11.11 -5.56
C PHE A 233 -12.39 -12.01 -4.56
N SER A 234 -13.51 -11.59 -3.97
CA SER A 234 -14.33 -12.45 -3.10
C SER A 234 -14.90 -13.70 -3.82
N GLN A 235 -14.94 -13.67 -5.15
CA GLN A 235 -15.43 -14.77 -5.99
C GLN A 235 -14.30 -15.68 -6.48
N LYS A 236 -13.05 -15.29 -6.28
CA LYS A 236 -11.89 -16.10 -6.67
C LYS A 236 -11.64 -17.15 -5.60
N PRO A 237 -11.24 -18.38 -5.98
CA PRO A 237 -10.84 -19.39 -5.02
C PRO A 237 -9.60 -18.94 -4.25
N GLU A 238 -9.47 -19.40 -3.00
CA GLU A 238 -8.23 -19.23 -2.25
C GLU A 238 -7.07 -19.92 -2.99
N LYS A 239 -5.92 -19.24 -3.05
CA LYS A 239 -4.71 -19.77 -3.67
C LYS A 239 -4.02 -20.76 -2.74
N GLU A 240 -3.47 -21.84 -3.30
CA GLU A 240 -2.66 -22.80 -2.55
C GLU A 240 -1.37 -22.14 -2.03
N ALA A 241 -0.89 -22.55 -0.86
CA ALA A 241 0.24 -21.91 -0.19
C ALA A 241 1.59 -22.08 -0.92
N ASP A 242 1.75 -23.16 -1.68
CA ASP A 242 3.04 -23.58 -2.27
C ASP A 242 3.17 -23.26 -3.77
N LEU A 243 2.42 -22.27 -4.27
CA LEU A 243 2.50 -21.85 -5.68
C LEU A 243 3.79 -21.03 -5.93
N PRO A 244 4.39 -21.13 -7.14
CA PRO A 244 5.48 -20.23 -7.53
C PRO A 244 5.04 -18.76 -7.49
N ASN A 245 5.99 -17.85 -7.36
CA ASN A 245 5.68 -16.43 -7.24
C ASN A 245 5.49 -15.76 -8.60
N LEU A 246 4.78 -14.63 -8.64
CA LEU A 246 4.77 -13.65 -9.72
C LEU A 246 5.15 -12.31 -9.09
N THR A 247 6.37 -11.88 -9.34
CA THR A 247 6.91 -10.63 -8.81
C THR A 247 6.59 -9.46 -9.71
N ILE A 248 5.86 -8.49 -9.15
CA ILE A 248 5.54 -7.22 -9.77
C ILE A 248 6.58 -6.19 -9.30
N ALA A 249 7.40 -5.69 -10.22
CA ALA A 249 8.53 -4.84 -9.89
C ALA A 249 8.63 -3.61 -10.77
N PHE A 250 9.31 -2.58 -10.26
CA PHE A 250 9.29 -1.23 -10.83
C PHE A 250 10.69 -0.78 -11.22
N GLY A 251 10.91 -0.48 -12.50
CA GLY A 251 12.21 -0.03 -13.02
C GLY A 251 12.18 1.42 -13.48
N ARG A 252 13.33 2.09 -13.50
CA ARG A 252 13.53 3.34 -14.24
C ARG A 252 14.09 3.00 -15.61
N LEU A 253 13.53 3.58 -16.66
CA LEU A 253 14.14 3.45 -17.99
C LEU A 253 15.48 4.20 -18.00
N PRO A 254 16.54 3.57 -18.55
CA PRO A 254 17.86 4.19 -18.58
C PRO A 254 17.85 5.39 -19.55
N HIS A 255 18.84 6.27 -19.45
CA HIS A 255 19.06 7.40 -20.37
C HIS A 255 20.31 7.13 -21.21
N ILE A 256 20.23 6.21 -22.18
CA ILE A 256 21.36 5.77 -23.00
C ILE A 256 21.45 6.61 -24.27
N GLN A 257 20.33 6.82 -24.97
CA GLN A 257 20.27 7.66 -26.16
C GLN A 257 19.76 9.08 -25.87
N SER A 258 18.85 9.21 -24.91
CA SER A 258 18.19 10.47 -24.58
C SER A 258 19.07 11.53 -23.88
N ARG A 259 20.33 11.21 -23.55
CA ARG A 259 21.31 12.18 -23.01
C ARG A 259 22.49 12.35 -23.96
N GLN A 260 22.69 13.56 -24.47
CA GLN A 260 23.98 13.97 -25.04
C GLN A 260 24.97 14.26 -23.88
N LYS A 261 26.04 13.45 -23.79
CA LYS A 261 27.29 13.57 -22.99
C LYS A 261 27.41 12.77 -21.68
N ASP A 262 28.44 11.92 -21.67
CA ASP A 262 29.36 11.47 -20.61
C ASP A 262 28.88 10.73 -19.35
N GLN A 263 27.59 10.43 -19.18
CA GLN A 263 27.14 9.49 -18.13
C GLN A 263 26.14 8.47 -18.69
N VAL A 264 26.64 7.32 -19.13
CA VAL A 264 25.80 6.13 -19.35
C VAL A 264 25.38 5.62 -17.98
N VAL A 265 24.09 5.71 -17.67
CA VAL A 265 23.52 5.05 -16.49
C VAL A 265 23.20 3.61 -16.90
N GLU A 266 23.92 2.64 -16.33
CA GLU A 266 23.63 1.22 -16.55
C GLU A 266 22.21 0.88 -16.06
N PHE A 267 21.51 0.05 -16.82
CA PHE A 267 20.20 -0.48 -16.41
C PHE A 267 20.37 -1.58 -15.36
N ASP A 268 20.61 -1.16 -14.12
CA ASP A 268 20.86 -2.04 -12.97
C ASP A 268 19.57 -2.45 -12.24
N PHE A 269 18.50 -2.76 -12.98
CA PHE A 269 17.20 -3.11 -12.39
C PHE A 269 17.27 -4.34 -11.48
N PHE A 270 18.00 -5.37 -11.89
CA PHE A 270 18.08 -6.65 -11.18
C PHE A 270 18.94 -6.60 -9.91
N SER A 271 19.70 -5.53 -9.62
CA SER A 271 20.39 -5.40 -8.33
C SER A 271 19.45 -5.00 -7.19
N TYR A 272 18.33 -4.37 -7.54
CA TYR A 272 17.33 -3.89 -6.58
C TYR A 272 16.15 -4.84 -6.40
N LEU A 273 16.11 -5.93 -7.17
CA LEU A 273 15.05 -6.94 -7.10
C LEU A 273 15.43 -8.07 -6.13
N THR A 274 14.42 -8.65 -5.48
CA THR A 274 14.55 -9.94 -4.79
C THR A 274 15.05 -11.02 -5.76
N PRO A 275 15.99 -11.90 -5.37
CA PRO A 275 16.45 -12.96 -6.25
C PRO A 275 15.29 -13.89 -6.65
N LEU A 276 14.99 -13.93 -7.95
CA LEU A 276 13.98 -14.82 -8.52
C LEU A 276 14.53 -16.26 -8.61
N GLN A 277 13.66 -17.25 -8.42
CA GLN A 277 13.94 -18.66 -8.64
C GLN A 277 13.46 -19.11 -10.03
N PRO A 278 14.01 -20.19 -10.59
CA PRO A 278 13.45 -20.82 -11.79
C PRO A 278 11.94 -21.09 -11.61
N MET A 279 11.15 -20.87 -12.66
CA MET A 279 9.68 -20.95 -12.68
C MET A 279 8.93 -19.84 -11.92
N ASP A 280 9.63 -18.90 -11.25
CA ASP A 280 8.98 -17.68 -10.80
C ASP A 280 8.59 -16.82 -12.01
N GLY A 281 7.56 -16.01 -11.82
CA GLY A 281 7.07 -15.03 -12.77
C GLY A 281 7.64 -13.64 -12.52
N LEU A 282 7.79 -12.85 -13.59
CA LEU A 282 8.18 -11.45 -13.50
C LEU A 282 7.28 -10.54 -14.35
N LEU A 283 6.72 -9.51 -13.72
CA LEU A 283 6.07 -8.38 -14.39
C LEU A 283 6.81 -7.09 -14.02
N VAL A 284 7.52 -6.51 -14.99
CA VAL A 284 8.24 -5.23 -14.80
C VAL A 284 7.38 -4.07 -15.28
N VAL A 285 7.27 -3.03 -14.47
CA VAL A 285 6.75 -1.70 -14.87
C VAL A 285 7.93 -0.74 -15.02
N LEU A 286 8.35 -0.52 -16.25
CA LEU A 286 9.38 0.43 -16.64
C LEU A 286 8.80 1.85 -16.64
N GLN A 287 9.48 2.79 -16.00
CA GLN A 287 8.93 4.13 -15.76
C GLN A 287 9.87 5.22 -16.24
N ARG A 288 9.29 6.30 -16.78
CA ARG A 288 10.02 7.46 -17.28
C ARG A 288 9.25 8.76 -17.05
N ILE A 289 9.99 9.81 -16.69
CA ILE A 289 9.55 11.20 -16.85
C ILE A 289 10.39 11.79 -17.99
N ASP A 290 9.74 12.32 -19.00
CA ASP A 290 10.36 12.91 -20.18
C ASP A 290 9.46 14.00 -20.78
N ASP A 291 9.83 15.25 -20.57
CA ASP A 291 9.03 16.40 -21.01
C ASP A 291 8.92 16.53 -22.54
N SER A 292 9.77 15.81 -23.31
CA SER A 292 9.64 15.74 -24.76
C SER A 292 8.44 14.93 -25.23
N ILE A 293 7.89 14.07 -24.36
CA ILE A 293 6.69 13.27 -24.63
C ILE A 293 5.49 13.98 -23.99
N PRO A 294 4.57 14.57 -24.75
CA PRO A 294 3.49 15.39 -24.18
C PRO A 294 2.47 14.60 -23.37
N ASP A 295 2.28 13.32 -23.72
CA ASP A 295 1.20 12.50 -23.17
C ASP A 295 1.68 11.61 -22.01
N SER A 296 0.79 11.48 -21.02
CA SER A 296 0.90 10.46 -19.98
C SER A 296 0.27 9.17 -20.49
N SER A 297 0.95 8.04 -20.37
CA SER A 297 0.41 6.77 -20.86
C SER A 297 1.00 5.56 -20.16
N ILE A 298 0.23 4.47 -20.19
CA ILE A 298 0.66 3.14 -19.76
C ILE A 298 0.36 2.18 -20.91
N MET A 299 1.35 1.40 -21.32
CA MET A 299 1.23 0.43 -22.42
C MET A 299 2.17 -0.76 -22.19
N THR A 300 2.05 -1.81 -22.99
CA THR A 300 3.03 -2.91 -22.95
C THR A 300 4.39 -2.43 -23.47
N LEU A 301 5.47 -3.09 -23.08
CA LEU A 301 6.81 -2.79 -23.58
C LEU A 301 6.90 -3.01 -25.09
N GLU A 302 6.21 -4.03 -25.59
CA GLU A 302 6.09 -4.36 -27.00
C GLU A 302 5.36 -3.25 -27.78
N ASP A 303 4.24 -2.76 -27.27
CA ASP A 303 3.51 -1.64 -27.90
C ASP A 303 4.33 -0.34 -27.82
N ALA A 304 5.10 -0.13 -26.73
CA ALA A 304 6.00 1.00 -26.61
C ALA A 304 7.13 0.96 -27.65
N LEU A 305 7.72 -0.21 -27.89
CA LEU A 305 8.76 -0.39 -28.91
C LEU A 305 8.26 -0.04 -30.32
N ILE A 306 6.99 -0.32 -30.61
CA ILE A 306 6.34 0.04 -31.88
C ILE A 306 6.03 1.54 -31.92
N LYS A 307 5.36 2.06 -30.88
CA LYS A 307 4.91 3.45 -30.83
C LYS A 307 6.06 4.46 -30.93
N PHE A 308 7.20 4.13 -30.33
CA PHE A 308 8.36 5.03 -30.21
C PHE A 308 9.50 4.69 -31.17
N GLU A 309 9.27 3.85 -32.19
CA GLU A 309 10.31 3.36 -33.10
C GLU A 309 11.19 4.47 -33.70
N ASP A 310 10.58 5.60 -34.07
CA ASP A 310 11.24 6.75 -34.70
C ASP A 310 11.67 7.85 -33.71
N SER A 311 11.63 7.59 -32.40
CA SER A 311 11.97 8.58 -31.36
C SER A 311 13.37 8.40 -30.79
N ASP A 312 13.95 9.48 -30.23
CA ASP A 312 15.24 9.44 -29.51
C ASP A 312 15.19 8.61 -28.21
N PHE A 313 14.01 8.12 -27.84
CA PHE A 313 13.74 7.27 -26.68
C PHE A 313 13.84 5.76 -27.03
N ILE A 314 13.87 5.38 -28.31
CA ILE A 314 13.81 3.96 -28.73
C ILE A 314 14.98 3.12 -28.23
N GLY A 315 16.20 3.68 -28.17
CA GLY A 315 17.36 2.93 -27.69
C GLY A 315 17.27 2.58 -26.21
N ASP A 316 16.66 3.46 -25.41
CA ASP A 316 16.44 3.23 -23.98
C ASP A 316 15.47 2.05 -23.78
N LEU A 317 14.38 2.01 -24.56
CA LEU A 317 13.41 0.91 -24.57
C LEU A 317 14.03 -0.41 -25.06
N ARG A 318 14.76 -0.38 -26.20
CA ARG A 318 15.40 -1.57 -26.77
C ARG A 318 16.44 -2.16 -25.83
N HIS A 319 17.21 -1.31 -25.14
CA HIS A 319 18.18 -1.77 -24.16
C HIS A 319 17.50 -2.43 -22.96
N ALA A 320 16.48 -1.79 -22.37
CA ALA A 320 15.74 -2.36 -21.25
C ALA A 320 15.11 -3.71 -21.63
N HIS A 321 14.46 -3.79 -22.80
CA HIS A 321 13.89 -5.01 -23.34
C HIS A 321 14.95 -6.12 -23.48
N ALA A 322 16.10 -5.83 -24.09
CA ALA A 322 17.17 -6.81 -24.28
C ALA A 322 17.76 -7.31 -22.95
N VAL A 323 17.91 -6.44 -21.95
CA VAL A 323 18.43 -6.85 -20.64
C VAL A 323 17.43 -7.71 -19.89
N ILE A 324 16.14 -7.34 -19.90
CA ILE A 324 15.09 -8.14 -19.24
C ILE A 324 14.97 -9.50 -19.92
N ASP A 325 14.83 -9.55 -21.24
CA ASP A 325 14.70 -10.79 -22.02
C ASP A 325 15.90 -11.74 -21.82
N ARG A 326 17.13 -11.20 -21.81
CA ARG A 326 18.32 -12.00 -21.53
C ARG A 326 18.28 -12.61 -20.13
N ARG A 327 17.95 -11.80 -19.12
CA ARG A 327 17.97 -12.22 -17.72
C ARG A 327 16.86 -13.22 -17.40
N THR A 328 15.67 -13.02 -17.93
CA THR A 328 14.55 -13.95 -17.72
C THR A 328 14.83 -15.30 -18.36
N LYS A 329 15.45 -15.34 -19.55
CA LYS A 329 15.91 -16.59 -20.18
C LYS A 329 17.07 -17.25 -19.45
N GLU A 330 18.03 -16.48 -18.92
CA GLU A 330 19.18 -17.00 -18.17
C GLU A 330 18.73 -17.75 -16.90
N TYR A 331 17.70 -17.25 -16.22
CA TYR A 331 17.21 -17.76 -14.94
C TYR A 331 15.93 -18.60 -15.03
N ASP A 332 15.45 -18.90 -16.23
CA ASP A 332 14.21 -19.67 -16.48
C ASP A 332 13.00 -19.05 -15.76
N ILE A 333 12.83 -17.75 -15.95
CA ILE A 333 11.76 -16.93 -15.36
C ILE A 333 10.61 -16.78 -16.36
N ASP A 334 9.41 -17.11 -15.92
CA ASP A 334 8.19 -16.96 -16.69
C ASP A 334 7.86 -15.46 -16.86
N VAL A 335 7.46 -15.07 -18.06
CA VAL A 335 6.99 -13.71 -18.37
C VAL A 335 5.78 -13.76 -19.29
N ALA A 336 4.91 -12.75 -19.20
CA ALA A 336 3.78 -12.59 -20.12
C ALA A 336 3.91 -11.29 -20.91
N GLN A 337 3.77 -10.15 -20.23
CA GLN A 337 3.95 -8.81 -20.80
C GLN A 337 4.57 -7.92 -19.73
N HIS A 338 5.50 -7.06 -20.15
CA HIS A 338 6.01 -5.98 -19.30
C HIS A 338 5.30 -4.68 -19.64
N LEU A 339 5.26 -3.76 -18.68
CA LEU A 339 4.59 -2.47 -18.83
C LEU A 339 5.61 -1.34 -18.93
N VAL A 340 5.21 -0.28 -19.63
CA VAL A 340 5.91 1.00 -19.70
C VAL A 340 4.92 2.10 -19.28
N ALA A 341 5.29 2.90 -18.27
CA ALA A 341 4.56 4.06 -17.79
C ALA A 341 5.37 5.34 -18.03
N ILE A 342 4.85 6.22 -18.88
CA ILE A 342 5.50 7.48 -19.28
C ILE A 342 4.72 8.65 -18.69
N ASN A 343 5.45 9.60 -18.10
CA ASN A 343 4.92 10.83 -17.51
C ASN A 343 3.72 10.57 -16.59
N PRO A 344 3.84 9.66 -15.59
CA PRO A 344 2.70 9.30 -14.77
C PRO A 344 2.11 10.50 -14.04
N LYS A 345 0.78 10.55 -13.97
CA LYS A 345 0.06 11.63 -13.29
C LYS A 345 -0.48 11.19 -11.93
N PRO A 346 -0.44 12.08 -10.92
CA PRO A 346 -0.91 11.75 -9.58
C PRO A 346 -2.39 12.09 -9.44
N ASP A 347 -3.23 11.48 -10.28
CA ASP A 347 -4.68 11.67 -10.27
C ASP A 347 -5.42 10.31 -10.27
N PRO A 348 -6.66 10.25 -9.77
CA PRO A 348 -7.39 9.00 -9.63
C PRO A 348 -7.56 8.19 -10.93
N HIS A 349 -7.68 8.85 -12.09
CA HIS A 349 -7.92 8.16 -13.35
C HIS A 349 -6.66 7.46 -13.83
N PHE A 350 -5.51 8.14 -13.78
CA PHE A 350 -4.23 7.51 -14.09
C PHE A 350 -3.90 6.37 -13.12
N GLN A 351 -4.19 6.56 -11.82
CA GLN A 351 -4.00 5.53 -10.81
C GLN A 351 -4.89 4.29 -11.07
N MET A 352 -6.14 4.50 -11.49
CA MET A 352 -7.04 3.41 -11.89
C MET A 352 -6.56 2.69 -13.15
N ASP A 353 -6.10 3.41 -14.18
CA ASP A 353 -5.56 2.80 -15.41
C ASP A 353 -4.34 1.91 -15.11
N LEU A 354 -3.44 2.38 -14.24
CA LEU A 354 -2.32 1.57 -13.76
C LEU A 354 -2.79 0.29 -13.06
N PHE A 355 -3.75 0.42 -12.13
CA PHE A 355 -4.31 -0.71 -11.40
C PHE A 355 -4.91 -1.74 -12.37
N LEU A 356 -5.73 -1.30 -13.32
CA LEU A 356 -6.43 -2.16 -14.26
C LEU A 356 -5.46 -2.88 -15.20
N ARG A 357 -4.43 -2.20 -15.69
CA ARG A 357 -3.41 -2.81 -16.54
C ARG A 357 -2.58 -3.83 -15.76
N LEU A 358 -2.14 -3.50 -14.54
CA LEU A 358 -1.47 -4.48 -13.68
C LEU A 358 -2.33 -5.72 -13.48
N LEU A 359 -3.61 -5.54 -13.15
CA LEU A 359 -4.54 -6.66 -12.94
C LEU A 359 -4.72 -7.49 -14.21
N ALA A 360 -4.95 -6.84 -15.36
CA ALA A 360 -5.13 -7.51 -16.64
C ALA A 360 -3.93 -8.39 -17.02
N TYR A 361 -2.71 -7.86 -16.89
CA TYR A 361 -1.51 -8.62 -17.25
C TYR A 361 -1.10 -9.66 -16.21
N CYS A 362 -1.49 -9.50 -14.94
CA CYS A 362 -1.37 -10.59 -13.97
C CYS A 362 -2.34 -11.74 -14.31
N GLU A 363 -3.57 -11.46 -14.76
CA GLU A 363 -4.49 -12.50 -15.22
C GLU A 363 -4.03 -13.19 -16.50
N GLU A 364 -3.49 -12.43 -17.46
CA GLU A 364 -2.93 -13.02 -18.67
C GLU A 364 -1.72 -13.91 -18.34
N PHE A 365 -0.89 -13.48 -17.39
CA PHE A 365 0.20 -14.30 -16.88
C PHE A 365 -0.32 -15.63 -16.31
N GLU A 366 -1.29 -15.59 -15.39
CA GLU A 366 -1.82 -16.82 -14.78
C GLU A 366 -2.54 -17.72 -15.80
N LYS A 367 -3.15 -17.12 -16.83
CA LYS A 367 -3.74 -17.88 -17.93
C LYS A 367 -2.69 -18.63 -18.75
N LEU A 368 -1.49 -18.06 -18.91
CA LEU A 368 -0.40 -18.64 -19.69
C LEU A 368 0.39 -19.69 -18.89
N HIS A 369 0.69 -19.39 -17.62
CA HIS A 369 1.67 -20.12 -16.81
C HIS A 369 1.06 -20.85 -15.59
N GLY A 370 -0.25 -20.72 -15.39
CA GLY A 370 -0.97 -21.23 -14.23
C GLY A 370 -0.98 -20.26 -13.05
N THR A 371 -1.75 -20.58 -12.02
CA THR A 371 -1.89 -19.76 -10.80
C THR A 371 -0.54 -19.48 -10.14
N ARG A 372 -0.35 -18.27 -9.60
CA ARG A 372 0.86 -17.84 -8.89
C ARG A 372 0.53 -17.15 -7.57
N GLN A 373 1.44 -17.18 -6.60
CA GLN A 373 1.41 -16.20 -5.51
C GLN A 373 1.93 -14.86 -6.03
N TRP A 374 1.15 -13.79 -5.91
CA TRP A 374 1.64 -12.48 -6.36
C TRP A 374 2.46 -11.86 -5.24
N ASP A 375 3.55 -11.18 -5.57
CA ASP A 375 4.28 -10.31 -4.67
C ASP A 375 4.61 -8.98 -5.38
N ILE A 376 4.71 -7.89 -4.61
CA ILE A 376 4.92 -6.57 -5.18
C ILE A 376 6.07 -5.83 -4.49
N ASP A 377 7.05 -5.42 -5.28
CA ASP A 377 8.20 -4.67 -4.82
C ASP A 377 7.90 -3.16 -4.87
N LEU A 378 7.76 -2.53 -3.70
CA LEU A 378 7.50 -1.10 -3.55
C LEU A 378 8.76 -0.24 -3.56
N THR A 379 9.94 -0.78 -3.85
CA THR A 379 11.22 -0.04 -3.71
C THR A 379 11.34 1.13 -4.67
N MET A 380 10.96 0.94 -5.93
CA MET A 380 11.27 1.82 -7.04
C MET A 380 10.07 2.44 -7.83
N PRO A 381 8.78 2.35 -7.45
CA PRO A 381 7.74 3.15 -8.10
C PRO A 381 8.06 4.67 -8.07
N LEU A 382 7.73 5.38 -9.16
CA LEU A 382 7.71 6.85 -9.20
C LEU A 382 6.72 7.35 -8.16
N ASN A 383 7.04 8.49 -7.56
CA ASN A 383 6.20 9.09 -6.52
C ASN A 383 4.74 9.27 -6.95
N LYS A 384 4.52 9.67 -8.20
CA LYS A 384 3.20 9.87 -8.82
C LYS A 384 2.28 8.64 -8.77
N ILE A 385 2.84 7.43 -8.66
CA ILE A 385 2.06 6.17 -8.68
C ILE A 385 2.13 5.36 -7.39
N ARG A 386 2.94 5.74 -6.39
CA ARG A 386 3.16 4.92 -5.17
C ARG A 386 1.87 4.56 -4.43
N SER A 387 0.93 5.50 -4.35
CA SER A 387 -0.38 5.26 -3.73
C SER A 387 -1.20 4.24 -4.52
N ALA A 388 -1.14 4.26 -5.85
CA ALA A 388 -1.81 3.26 -6.70
C ALA A 388 -1.19 1.87 -6.53
N VAL A 389 0.14 1.78 -6.38
CA VAL A 389 0.81 0.50 -6.10
C VAL A 389 0.44 -0.03 -4.71
N SER A 390 0.38 0.85 -3.71
CA SER A 390 -0.09 0.49 -2.36
C SER A 390 -1.55 0.02 -2.37
N PHE A 391 -2.40 0.72 -3.12
CA PHE A 391 -3.79 0.32 -3.34
C PHE A 391 -3.89 -1.03 -4.05
N PHE A 392 -3.11 -1.27 -5.10
CA PHE A 392 -3.07 -2.55 -5.81
C PHE A 392 -2.72 -3.69 -4.86
N SER A 393 -1.64 -3.51 -4.08
CA SER A 393 -1.20 -4.46 -3.06
C SER A 393 -2.32 -4.79 -2.07
N TYR A 394 -3.00 -3.77 -1.53
CA TYR A 394 -4.11 -3.96 -0.60
C TYR A 394 -5.30 -4.68 -1.24
N ALA A 395 -5.77 -4.19 -2.39
CA ALA A 395 -7.02 -4.61 -3.00
C ALA A 395 -6.95 -6.02 -3.58
N THR A 396 -5.77 -6.46 -4.01
CA THR A 396 -5.51 -7.81 -4.54
C THR A 396 -4.98 -8.80 -3.49
N HIS A 397 -4.82 -8.38 -2.24
CA HIS A 397 -4.19 -9.17 -1.16
C HIS A 397 -2.74 -9.58 -1.47
N THR A 398 -2.06 -8.81 -2.32
CA THR A 398 -0.68 -9.07 -2.72
C THR A 398 0.28 -8.52 -1.65
N PRO A 399 1.14 -9.34 -1.01
CA PRO A 399 2.10 -8.88 -0.02
C PRO A 399 3.09 -7.85 -0.60
N PRO A 400 3.20 -6.65 -0.01
CA PRO A 400 4.18 -5.65 -0.41
C PRO A 400 5.52 -5.90 0.27
N THR A 401 6.59 -5.74 -0.51
CA THR A 401 7.97 -5.83 -0.04
C THR A 401 8.76 -4.55 -0.34
N TYR A 402 9.86 -4.36 0.37
CA TYR A 402 10.81 -3.27 0.13
C TYR A 402 12.24 -3.80 0.24
N VAL A 403 13.04 -3.60 -0.80
CA VAL A 403 14.43 -4.07 -0.88
C VAL A 403 15.38 -2.96 -0.43
N LEU A 404 16.12 -3.21 0.65
CA LEU A 404 17.14 -2.31 1.15
C LEU A 404 18.33 -2.24 0.20
N LYS A 405 18.76 -1.03 -0.14
CA LYS A 405 20.00 -0.82 -0.89
C LYS A 405 21.20 -1.09 0.02
N SER A 406 21.97 -2.14 -0.26
CA SER A 406 23.28 -2.31 0.35
C SER A 406 24.20 -1.21 -0.20
N ARG A 407 24.70 -0.32 0.68
CA ARG A 407 25.63 0.76 0.30
C ARG A 407 27.10 0.43 0.60
N ALA A 408 27.44 -0.80 0.97
CA ALA A 408 28.82 -1.13 1.27
C ALA A 408 29.16 -2.61 1.00
N ASP A 409 30.38 -2.83 0.51
CA ASP A 409 31.08 -4.13 0.41
C ASP A 409 31.35 -4.80 1.78
N SER A 410 30.75 -4.29 2.87
CA SER A 410 31.10 -4.63 4.25
C SER A 410 29.96 -5.25 5.07
N VAL A 411 28.78 -5.52 4.48
CA VAL A 411 27.64 -6.07 5.23
C VAL A 411 27.48 -7.56 4.97
N ILE A 412 27.73 -8.39 6.00
CA ILE A 412 27.50 -9.85 6.02
C ILE A 412 26.00 -10.13 6.31
N ILE A 413 25.10 -9.47 5.58
CA ILE A 413 23.65 -9.77 5.67
C ILE A 413 23.25 -10.41 4.35
N PRO A 414 22.68 -11.63 4.36
CA PRO A 414 22.22 -12.28 3.15
C PRO A 414 21.25 -11.36 2.37
N ARG A 415 21.37 -11.30 1.05
CA ARG A 415 20.53 -10.44 0.20
C ARG A 415 19.02 -10.66 0.40
N ARG A 416 18.63 -11.89 0.71
CA ARG A 416 17.24 -12.27 1.08
C ARG A 416 16.76 -11.59 2.37
N SER A 417 17.66 -11.32 3.32
CA SER A 417 17.37 -10.58 4.55
C SER A 417 17.30 -9.06 4.35
N LEU A 418 17.56 -8.55 3.13
CA LEU A 418 17.38 -7.15 2.77
C LEU A 418 15.96 -6.86 2.24
N VAL A 419 15.13 -7.88 2.10
CA VAL A 419 13.74 -7.77 1.66
C VAL A 419 12.85 -7.65 2.89
N LEU A 420 12.28 -6.47 3.09
CA LEU A 420 11.39 -6.20 4.21
C LEU A 420 9.95 -6.47 3.79
N SER A 421 9.22 -7.28 4.55
CA SER A 421 7.77 -7.38 4.43
C SER A 421 7.13 -6.15 5.06
N LEU A 422 6.15 -5.55 4.38
CA LEU A 422 5.49 -4.34 4.86
C LEU A 422 4.10 -4.65 5.44
N PRO A 423 3.65 -3.93 6.49
CA PRO A 423 2.26 -3.98 6.92
C PRO A 423 1.35 -3.58 5.76
N ASN A 424 0.21 -4.24 5.62
CA ASN A 424 -0.74 -3.98 4.55
C ASN A 424 -2.17 -4.30 5.05
N ARG A 425 -3.02 -4.89 4.20
CA ARG A 425 -4.41 -5.24 4.51
C ARG A 425 -4.61 -5.93 5.85
N MET A 426 -3.75 -6.89 6.20
CA MET A 426 -3.81 -7.59 7.49
C MET A 426 -3.81 -6.64 8.70
N ALA A 427 -3.12 -5.50 8.62
CA ALA A 427 -3.06 -4.51 9.69
C ALA A 427 -4.43 -3.83 9.88
N LYS A 428 -5.02 -3.35 8.79
CA LYS A 428 -6.34 -2.71 8.81
C LYS A 428 -7.43 -3.70 9.20
N ASP A 429 -7.48 -4.87 8.59
CA ASP A 429 -8.54 -5.86 8.83
C ASP A 429 -8.52 -6.33 10.29
N ALA A 430 -7.33 -6.59 10.85
CA ALA A 430 -7.19 -6.93 12.27
C ALA A 430 -7.62 -5.77 13.17
N PHE A 431 -7.23 -4.54 12.85
CA PHE A 431 -7.58 -3.36 13.63
C PHE A 431 -9.10 -3.11 13.64
N GLU A 432 -9.75 -3.14 12.48
CA GLU A 432 -11.20 -2.95 12.35
C GLU A 432 -12.00 -4.01 13.12
N GLN A 433 -11.55 -5.27 13.07
CA GLN A 433 -12.17 -6.37 13.83
C GLN A 433 -12.14 -6.15 15.34
N GLN A 434 -11.09 -5.48 15.85
CA GLN A 434 -10.96 -5.20 17.28
C GLN A 434 -11.60 -3.86 17.70
N MET A 435 -11.77 -2.92 16.78
CA MET A 435 -12.47 -1.65 17.03
C MET A 435 -13.96 -1.84 17.30
N ASN A 436 -14.61 -2.77 16.59
CA ASN A 436 -16.02 -3.09 16.78
C ASN A 436 -16.20 -4.57 17.17
N PRO A 437 -15.79 -4.98 18.38
CA PRO A 437 -15.80 -6.39 18.75
C PRO A 437 -17.23 -6.90 18.96
N HIS A 438 -17.54 -8.06 18.41
CA HIS A 438 -18.88 -8.66 18.39
C HIS A 438 -18.84 -10.13 18.80
N GLY A 439 -19.98 -10.63 19.30
CA GLY A 439 -20.15 -12.03 19.71
C GLY A 439 -19.10 -12.48 20.73
N ASN A 440 -18.33 -13.52 20.37
CA ASN A 440 -17.34 -14.15 21.23
C ASN A 440 -16.03 -13.34 21.37
N ASN A 441 -15.83 -12.30 20.57
CA ASN A 441 -14.57 -11.54 20.50
C ASN A 441 -14.57 -10.30 21.43
N LYS A 442 -15.61 -10.09 22.24
CA LYS A 442 -15.76 -8.92 23.13
C LYS A 442 -14.62 -8.75 24.16
N GLY A 443 -13.91 -9.82 24.50
CA GLY A 443 -12.76 -9.78 25.41
C GLY A 443 -11.42 -9.53 24.71
N ASP A 444 -11.37 -9.73 23.40
CA ASP A 444 -10.12 -9.74 22.61
C ASP A 444 -9.38 -8.38 22.72
N PRO A 445 -10.03 -7.21 22.56
CA PRO A 445 -9.37 -5.91 22.72
C PRO A 445 -8.79 -5.69 24.11
N ASN A 446 -9.50 -6.11 25.16
CA ASN A 446 -9.06 -5.94 26.53
C ASN A 446 -7.86 -6.83 26.85
N CYS A 447 -7.83 -8.07 26.33
CA CYS A 447 -6.66 -8.95 26.47
C CYS A 447 -5.43 -8.39 25.73
N LEU A 448 -5.62 -7.88 24.51
CA LEU A 448 -4.55 -7.24 23.74
C LEU A 448 -3.98 -6.01 24.46
N MET A 449 -4.84 -5.12 24.95
CA MET A 449 -4.42 -3.99 25.76
C MET A 449 -3.70 -4.41 27.05
N GLY A 450 -4.19 -5.44 27.74
CA GLY A 450 -3.55 -5.95 28.96
C GLY A 450 -2.15 -6.50 28.70
N LEU A 451 -1.96 -7.20 27.57
CA LEU A 451 -0.63 -7.63 27.12
C LEU A 451 0.26 -6.42 26.83
N TYR A 452 -0.24 -5.42 26.10
CA TYR A 452 0.52 -4.21 25.76
C TYR A 452 0.96 -3.42 26.99
N LEU A 453 0.05 -3.16 27.93
CA LEU A 453 0.36 -2.47 29.19
C LEU A 453 1.38 -3.24 30.02
N TRP A 454 1.24 -4.57 30.07
CA TRP A 454 2.21 -5.41 30.76
C TRP A 454 3.59 -5.36 30.09
N GLU A 455 3.68 -5.38 28.76
CA GLU A 455 4.95 -5.18 28.06
C GLU A 455 5.57 -3.83 28.46
N LEU A 456 4.82 -2.72 28.43
CA LEU A 456 5.31 -1.40 28.85
C LEU A 456 5.84 -1.38 30.29
N GLU A 457 5.15 -2.02 31.25
CA GLU A 457 5.62 -2.12 32.64
C GLU A 457 6.95 -2.87 32.77
N ASN A 458 7.19 -3.86 31.91
CA ASN A 458 8.35 -4.76 32.00
C ASN A 458 9.47 -4.42 31.00
N THR A 459 9.34 -3.30 30.27
CA THR A 459 10.40 -2.77 29.41
C THR A 459 11.09 -1.53 30.02
N ASN A 460 10.67 -1.09 31.22
CA ASN A 460 11.17 0.12 31.89
C ASN A 460 12.29 -0.11 32.93
N ASP A 461 12.79 -1.35 33.08
CA ASP A 461 14.03 -1.60 33.84
C ASP A 461 15.23 -1.39 32.92
N GLU A 462 16.19 -0.61 33.42
CA GLU A 462 17.34 0.02 32.76
C GLU A 462 18.23 -0.91 31.91
N ASP A 463 18.86 -0.33 30.87
CA ASP A 463 20.00 -0.82 30.09
C ASP A 463 20.60 -2.18 30.49
N GLU A 464 20.36 -3.25 29.71
CA GLU A 464 21.27 -4.39 29.64
C GLU A 464 21.11 -5.17 28.31
N ASP A 465 22.14 -5.05 27.46
CA ASP A 465 22.51 -5.90 26.33
C ASP A 465 21.39 -6.48 25.43
N ILE A 466 21.12 -5.75 24.34
CA ILE A 466 20.46 -6.21 23.09
C ILE A 466 21.27 -7.35 22.39
N PHE A 467 22.34 -7.87 23.00
CA PHE A 467 23.26 -8.85 22.39
C PHE A 467 23.00 -10.33 22.71
N ALA A 468 21.90 -10.67 23.40
CA ALA A 468 21.66 -12.05 23.81
C ALA A 468 20.38 -12.68 23.25
N ILE A 469 20.07 -12.54 21.95
CA ILE A 469 19.19 -13.51 21.26
C ILE A 469 19.74 -13.80 19.86
N LEU A 470 20.77 -14.67 19.82
CA LEU A 470 21.14 -15.43 18.63
C LEU A 470 20.20 -16.63 18.54
N ASP A 471 19.15 -16.53 17.73
CA ASP A 471 18.62 -17.68 16.98
C ASP A 471 17.74 -17.19 15.82
N ASP A 472 18.04 -17.69 14.63
CA ASP A 472 17.32 -17.40 13.39
C ASP A 472 15.83 -17.77 13.54
N ASN A 473 14.95 -16.88 13.06
CA ASN A 473 13.48 -17.04 12.90
C ASN A 473 12.53 -16.57 14.03
N GLN A 474 12.87 -15.60 14.90
CA GLN A 474 11.91 -15.15 15.91
C GLN A 474 11.58 -13.66 15.90
N SER A 475 10.27 -13.41 15.98
CA SER A 475 9.62 -12.11 16.13
C SER A 475 10.21 -11.29 17.28
N THR A 476 10.17 -9.97 17.11
CA THR A 476 10.41 -8.82 18.02
C THR A 476 9.63 -8.84 19.35
N ALA A 477 9.24 -10.02 19.86
CA ALA A 477 8.57 -10.15 21.13
C ALA A 477 9.54 -9.73 22.27
N PRO A 478 9.08 -8.95 23.27
CA PRO A 478 9.87 -8.71 24.48
C PRO A 478 10.28 -10.03 25.14
N SER A 479 11.43 -10.02 25.82
CA SER A 479 12.11 -11.21 26.37
C SER A 479 11.33 -11.93 27.48
N ILE A 480 10.23 -11.36 27.96
CA ILE A 480 9.39 -11.93 29.01
C ILE A 480 8.00 -12.12 28.40
N GLY A 481 7.45 -13.33 28.51
CA GLY A 481 6.06 -13.62 28.19
C GLY A 481 5.22 -13.72 29.46
N ILE A 482 3.93 -13.41 29.37
CA ILE A 482 3.04 -13.50 30.52
C ILE A 482 2.21 -14.78 30.50
N GLU A 483 2.14 -15.47 31.64
CA GLU A 483 1.25 -16.62 31.80
C GLU A 483 -0.22 -16.18 31.92
N PRO A 484 -1.20 -16.98 31.45
CA PRO A 484 -2.62 -16.62 31.48
C PRO A 484 -3.16 -16.25 32.87
N LYS A 485 -2.65 -16.88 33.93
CA LYS A 485 -3.07 -16.59 35.31
C LYS A 485 -2.60 -15.20 35.75
N ASN A 486 -1.37 -14.84 35.40
CA ASN A 486 -0.79 -13.53 35.71
C ASN A 486 -1.46 -12.43 34.88
N LEU A 487 -1.72 -12.71 33.60
CA LEU A 487 -2.46 -11.78 32.73
C LEU A 487 -3.86 -11.52 33.27
N LYS A 488 -4.58 -12.55 33.76
CA LYS A 488 -5.89 -12.36 34.38
C LYS A 488 -5.83 -11.37 35.55
N LYS A 489 -4.84 -11.50 36.43
CA LYS A 489 -4.64 -10.58 37.56
C LYS A 489 -4.34 -9.15 37.07
N LYS A 490 -3.45 -9.01 36.08
CA LYS A 490 -3.13 -7.71 35.47
C LYS A 490 -4.33 -7.04 34.81
N LEU A 491 -5.18 -7.80 34.13
CA LEU A 491 -6.43 -7.27 33.57
C LEU A 491 -7.37 -6.72 34.65
N GLU A 492 -7.38 -7.30 35.86
CA GLU A 492 -8.13 -6.77 36.99
C GLU A 492 -7.48 -5.48 37.53
N GLU A 493 -6.15 -5.44 37.65
CA GLU A 493 -5.38 -4.24 38.05
C GLU A 493 -5.60 -3.07 37.08
N TYR A 494 -5.69 -3.33 35.78
CA TYR A 494 -5.93 -2.32 34.75
C TYR A 494 -7.41 -1.95 34.53
N GLY A 495 -8.35 -2.58 35.22
CA GLY A 495 -9.78 -2.36 34.98
C GLY A 495 -10.31 -2.91 33.63
N LEU A 496 -9.62 -3.91 33.05
CA LEU A 496 -9.89 -4.52 31.75
C LEU A 496 -10.55 -5.91 31.83
N GLN A 497 -11.24 -6.21 32.93
CA GLN A 497 -11.85 -7.53 33.20
C GLN A 497 -13.07 -7.87 32.32
N LYS A 498 -13.71 -6.87 31.70
CA LYS A 498 -14.94 -7.07 30.93
C LYS A 498 -14.69 -7.98 29.70
N GLY A 499 -15.53 -8.99 29.51
CA GLY A 499 -15.41 -9.92 28.37
C GLY A 499 -14.33 -11.00 28.51
N ASN A 500 -13.58 -11.03 29.63
CA ASN A 500 -12.40 -11.87 29.85
C ASN A 500 -12.62 -13.01 30.86
N SER A 501 -13.83 -13.58 30.93
CA SER A 501 -14.15 -14.67 31.87
C SER A 501 -13.27 -15.92 31.70
N HIS A 502 -12.72 -16.14 30.51
CA HIS A 502 -11.78 -17.22 30.19
C HIS A 502 -10.58 -16.71 29.38
N VAL A 503 -9.62 -16.04 30.03
CA VAL A 503 -8.40 -15.47 29.41
C VAL A 503 -7.66 -16.48 28.51
N HIS A 504 -7.50 -17.73 28.93
CA HIS A 504 -6.84 -18.75 28.12
C HIS A 504 -7.58 -19.02 26.77
N ARG A 505 -8.92 -18.97 26.77
CA ARG A 505 -9.71 -19.15 25.53
C ARG A 505 -9.56 -17.94 24.61
N VAL A 506 -9.50 -16.73 25.19
CA VAL A 506 -9.26 -15.49 24.44
C VAL A 506 -7.89 -15.54 23.78
N LEU A 507 -6.84 -15.87 24.55
CA LEU A 507 -5.47 -16.02 24.04
C LEU A 507 -5.38 -17.06 22.92
N GLY A 508 -6.05 -18.21 23.06
CA GLY A 508 -6.10 -19.21 21.99
C GLY A 508 -6.67 -18.69 20.67
N ARG A 509 -7.70 -17.83 20.72
CA ARG A 509 -8.24 -17.16 19.52
C ARG A 509 -7.28 -16.11 18.96
N LEU A 510 -6.67 -15.30 19.84
CA LEU A 510 -5.69 -14.29 19.43
C LEU A 510 -4.46 -14.92 18.77
N VAL A 511 -4.07 -16.12 19.19
CA VAL A 511 -3.02 -16.93 18.53
C VAL A 511 -3.47 -17.39 17.15
N GLN A 512 -4.70 -17.90 17.00
CA GLN A 512 -5.26 -18.25 15.70
C GLN A 512 -5.34 -17.06 14.74
N ALA A 513 -5.65 -15.87 15.27
CA ALA A 513 -5.68 -14.61 14.54
C ALA A 513 -4.28 -14.00 14.29
N ARG A 514 -3.19 -14.67 14.74
CA ARG A 514 -1.79 -14.21 14.63
C ARG A 514 -1.51 -12.86 15.32
N LEU A 515 -2.35 -12.46 16.27
CA LEU A 515 -2.16 -11.25 17.09
C LEU A 515 -1.30 -11.54 18.33
N VAL A 516 -1.28 -12.80 18.76
CA VAL A 516 -0.48 -13.26 19.90
C VAL A 516 0.32 -14.47 19.47
N SER A 517 1.54 -14.58 19.96
CA SER A 517 2.36 -15.80 19.85
C SER A 517 2.48 -16.47 21.21
N GLN A 518 2.57 -17.80 21.22
CA GLN A 518 2.80 -18.58 22.42
C GLN A 518 4.18 -19.21 22.36
N LYS A 519 5.03 -18.97 23.37
CA LYS A 519 6.31 -19.65 23.56
C LYS A 519 6.37 -20.21 24.98
N GLY A 520 6.42 -21.53 25.12
CA GLY A 520 6.28 -22.20 26.41
C GLY A 520 4.93 -21.91 27.08
N SER A 521 4.95 -21.46 28.34
CA SER A 521 3.75 -21.01 29.07
C SER A 521 3.41 -19.53 28.86
N GLY A 522 4.31 -18.76 28.24
CA GLY A 522 4.18 -17.32 28.02
C GLY A 522 3.49 -16.96 26.71
N PHE A 523 2.72 -15.89 26.75
CA PHE A 523 2.09 -15.26 25.59
C PHE A 523 2.70 -13.88 25.33
N TYR A 524 2.86 -13.54 24.05
CA TYR A 524 3.54 -12.33 23.58
C TYR A 524 2.76 -11.68 22.43
N LEU A 525 2.79 -10.35 22.32
CA LEU A 525 2.24 -9.70 21.14
C LEU A 525 3.13 -9.97 19.91
N THR A 526 2.51 -10.21 18.77
CA THR A 526 3.20 -10.13 17.46
C THR A 526 3.31 -8.67 17.05
N ASP A 527 4.06 -8.32 15.99
CA ASP A 527 4.09 -6.94 15.49
C ASP A 527 2.68 -6.43 15.12
N LEU A 528 1.88 -7.28 14.48
CA LEU A 528 0.47 -7.01 14.19
C LEU A 528 -0.36 -6.84 15.47
N GLY A 529 -0.17 -7.73 16.45
CA GLY A 529 -0.86 -7.65 17.74
C GLY A 529 -0.53 -6.39 18.52
N ARG A 530 0.75 -6.00 18.54
CA ARG A 530 1.24 -4.79 19.20
C ARG A 530 0.68 -3.55 18.53
N PHE A 531 0.72 -3.49 17.19
CA PHE A 531 0.07 -2.42 16.43
C PHE A 531 -1.40 -2.26 16.84
N VAL A 532 -2.18 -3.35 16.80
CA VAL A 532 -3.61 -3.32 17.12
C VAL A 532 -3.86 -2.94 18.59
N ALA A 533 -3.17 -3.59 19.53
CA ALA A 533 -3.31 -3.35 20.97
C ALA A 533 -3.07 -1.88 21.32
N GLU A 534 -2.01 -1.31 20.74
CA GLU A 534 -1.64 0.06 20.98
C GLU A 534 -2.62 1.05 20.37
N GLN A 535 -3.09 0.84 19.15
CA GLN A 535 -4.06 1.76 18.55
C GLN A 535 -5.39 1.77 19.30
N ILE A 536 -5.84 0.61 19.81
CA ILE A 536 -7.02 0.54 20.68
C ILE A 536 -6.77 1.30 21.99
N HIS A 537 -5.59 1.16 22.58
CA HIS A 537 -5.22 1.89 23.79
C HIS A 537 -5.25 3.41 23.56
N ASN A 538 -4.62 3.88 22.48
CA ASN A 538 -4.58 5.31 22.10
C ASN A 538 -5.99 5.88 21.93
N ILE A 539 -6.88 5.19 21.21
CA ILE A 539 -8.26 5.64 21.00
C ILE A 539 -9.01 5.77 22.33
N ARG A 540 -8.89 4.78 23.22
CA ARG A 540 -9.54 4.84 24.53
C ARG A 540 -9.01 5.96 25.42
N GLN A 541 -7.74 6.36 25.28
CA GLN A 541 -7.23 7.52 26.00
C GLN A 541 -7.95 8.80 25.55
N PHE A 542 -8.24 8.96 24.26
CA PHE A 542 -9.00 10.11 23.76
C PHE A 542 -10.47 10.08 24.16
N GLU A 543 -11.11 8.91 24.22
CA GLU A 543 -12.51 8.76 24.69
C GLU A 543 -12.71 9.12 26.16
N VAL A 544 -11.64 9.12 26.98
CA VAL A 544 -11.70 9.40 28.44
C VAL A 544 -11.41 10.88 28.75
N ILE A 545 -10.85 11.64 27.80
CA ILE A 545 -10.48 13.06 27.97
C ILE A 545 -11.65 14.01 27.63
N GLU A 546 -12.71 13.50 26.98
CA GLU A 546 -14.01 14.19 26.77
C GLU A 546 -15.06 13.73 27.79
#